data_AF-A0A1Q7S9T2-F1
#
_entry.id   AF-A0A1Q7S9T2-F1
#
_cell.length_a   1.000
_cell.length_b   1.000
_cell.length_c   1.000
_cell.angle_alpha   90.00
_cell.angle_beta   90.00
_cell.angle_gamma   90.00
#
_symmetry.space_group_name_H-M   'P 1'
#
loop_
_entity.id
_entity.type
_entity.pdbx_description
1 polymer ?
#
loop_
_entity_poly.entity_id
_entity_poly.type
_entity_poly.pdbx_seq_one_letter_code
_entity_poly.pdbx_strand_id
1 'polypeptide(L)'
;MRIISSLPPDKILVQLFIGHFGVGFGAKAAVRHQISLGILFLAAQFLDLLWPTLLLLGIERVEIKPGITKSNPLDFVSYPISHSLLMVGIWGSLFAIVYWFMRKM
;
A
#
# COMPACT_ATOMS: atom_id res chain seq x y z
N MET A 1 -20.84 -7.79 -2.54
CA MET A 1 -19.55 -8.02 -1.86
C MET A 1 -19.55 -9.41 -1.22
N ARG A 2 -19.44 -10.48 -2.03
CA ARG A 2 -19.65 -11.88 -1.58
C ARG A 2 -18.64 -12.87 -2.16
N ILE A 3 -17.65 -12.38 -2.91
CA ILE A 3 -16.68 -13.22 -3.65
C ILE A 3 -15.37 -13.39 -2.86
N ILE A 4 -15.08 -12.49 -1.92
CA ILE A 4 -13.82 -12.48 -1.16
C ILE A 4 -13.87 -13.40 0.07
N SER A 5 -15.07 -13.69 0.58
CA SER A 5 -15.27 -14.49 1.81
C SER A 5 -15.24 -16.01 1.58
N SER A 6 -15.17 -16.48 0.33
CA SER A 6 -15.23 -17.92 -0.02
C SER A 6 -13.90 -18.50 -0.48
N LEU A 7 -12.84 -17.68 -0.57
CA LEU A 7 -11.53 -18.13 -1.02
C LEU A 7 -10.69 -18.62 0.17
N PRO A 8 -9.92 -19.71 -0.01
CA PRO A 8 -9.03 -20.17 1.04
C PRO A 8 -7.98 -19.08 1.35
N PRO A 9 -7.54 -18.97 2.62
CA PRO A 9 -6.80 -17.81 3.13
C PRO A 9 -5.47 -17.54 2.43
N ASP A 10 -4.87 -18.55 1.79
CA ASP A 10 -3.70 -18.42 0.91
C ASP A 10 -3.98 -17.55 -0.33
N LYS A 11 -5.20 -17.57 -0.86
CA LYS A 11 -5.58 -16.82 -2.07
C LYS A 11 -5.91 -15.36 -1.82
N ILE A 12 -6.25 -14.99 -0.58
CA ILE A 12 -6.57 -13.60 -0.20
C ILE A 12 -5.31 -12.73 -0.25
N LEU A 13 -4.17 -13.26 0.22
CA LEU A 13 -2.88 -12.58 0.16
C LEU A 13 -2.43 -12.36 -1.29
N VAL A 14 -2.58 -13.39 -2.12
CA VAL A 14 -2.25 -13.34 -3.54
C VAL A 14 -3.09 -12.27 -4.26
N GLN A 15 -4.37 -12.13 -3.94
CA GLN A 15 -5.24 -11.10 -4.54
C GLN A 15 -4.84 -9.66 -4.19
N LEU A 16 -4.42 -9.39 -2.95
CA LEU A 16 -3.98 -8.05 -2.53
C LEU A 16 -2.69 -7.62 -3.23
N PHE A 17 -1.69 -8.50 -3.31
CA PHE A 17 -0.46 -8.21 -4.05
C PHE A 17 -0.73 -8.02 -5.54
N ILE A 18 -1.50 -8.92 -6.17
CA ILE A 18 -1.88 -8.80 -7.58
C ILE A 18 -2.66 -7.50 -7.84
N GLY A 19 -3.48 -7.05 -6.89
CA GLY A 19 -4.20 -5.78 -6.99
C GLY A 19 -3.25 -4.58 -7.10
N HIS A 20 -2.26 -4.47 -6.20
CA HIS A 20 -1.29 -3.37 -6.21
C HIS A 20 -0.45 -3.34 -7.49
N PHE A 21 0.08 -4.49 -7.91
CA PHE A 21 0.81 -4.60 -9.17
C PHE A 21 -0.10 -4.35 -10.39
N GLY A 22 -1.34 -4.84 -10.35
CA GLY A 22 -2.34 -4.63 -11.39
C GLY A 22 -2.67 -3.16 -11.61
N VAL A 23 -2.82 -2.38 -10.54
CA VAL A 23 -3.00 -0.92 -10.61
C VAL A 23 -1.76 -0.25 -11.21
N GLY A 24 -0.55 -0.67 -10.82
CA GLY A 24 0.69 -0.14 -11.41
C GLY A 24 0.81 -0.41 -12.91
N PHE A 25 0.43 -1.61 -13.37
CA PHE A 25 0.37 -1.93 -14.80
C PHE A 25 -0.74 -1.17 -15.54
N GLY A 26 -1.93 -1.04 -14.95
CA GLY A 26 -3.03 -0.25 -15.50
C GLY A 26 -2.66 1.23 -15.65
N ALA A 27 -2.01 1.80 -14.63
CA ALA A 27 -1.46 3.15 -14.69
C ALA A 27 -0.39 3.26 -15.79
N LYS A 28 0.52 2.28 -15.92
CA LYS A 28 1.53 2.27 -16.98
C LYS A 28 0.92 2.29 -18.38
N ALA A 29 -0.19 1.57 -18.58
CA ALA A 29 -0.94 1.58 -19.83
C ALA A 29 -1.54 2.98 -20.13
N ALA A 30 -2.03 3.67 -19.10
CA ALA A 30 -2.61 5.01 -19.22
C ALA A 30 -1.57 6.12 -19.49
N VAL A 31 -0.42 6.11 -18.80
CA VAL A 31 0.58 7.20 -18.89
C VAL A 31 1.63 6.99 -19.99
N ARG A 32 1.36 6.09 -20.97
CA ARG A 32 2.18 5.78 -22.18
C ARG A 32 3.64 6.25 -22.10
N HIS A 33 4.51 5.41 -21.54
CA HIS A 33 5.97 5.58 -21.43
C HIS A 33 6.52 6.78 -20.65
N GLN A 34 5.71 7.73 -20.20
CA GLN A 34 6.24 8.95 -19.55
C GLN A 34 6.81 8.70 -18.15
N ILE A 35 6.29 7.69 -17.45
CA ILE A 35 6.67 7.32 -16.08
C ILE A 35 7.23 5.90 -16.08
N SER A 36 8.33 5.66 -15.37
CA SER A 36 8.91 4.32 -15.25
C SER A 36 7.98 3.39 -14.48
N LEU A 37 7.99 2.09 -14.82
CA LEU A 37 7.14 1.11 -14.13
C LEU A 37 7.48 1.01 -12.64
N GLY A 38 8.77 1.13 -12.29
CA GLY A 38 9.22 1.10 -10.91
C GLY A 38 8.62 2.22 -10.06
N ILE A 39 8.45 3.43 -10.60
CA ILE A 39 7.83 4.55 -9.86
C ILE A 39 6.33 4.29 -9.63
N LEU A 40 5.65 3.69 -10.61
CA LEU A 40 4.23 3.36 -10.48
C LEU A 40 3.99 2.25 -9.45
N PHE A 41 4.88 1.26 -9.37
CA PHE A 41 4.85 0.26 -8.30
C PHE A 41 5.19 0.85 -6.95
N LEU A 42 6.21 1.71 -6.89
CA LEU A 42 6.58 2.38 -5.65
C LEU A 42 5.44 3.26 -5.13
N ALA A 43 4.73 3.96 -6.03
CA ALA A 43 3.55 4.75 -5.68
C ALA A 43 2.42 3.88 -5.15
N ALA A 44 2.14 2.74 -5.81
CA ALA A 44 1.09 1.81 -5.38
C ALA A 44 1.42 1.19 -4.00
N GLN A 45 2.69 0.86 -3.75
CA GLN A 45 3.16 0.22 -2.53
C GLN A 45 3.61 1.22 -1.45
N PHE A 46 3.49 2.53 -1.69
CA PHE A 46 4.16 3.54 -0.87
C PHE A 46 3.72 3.47 0.59
N LEU A 47 2.43 3.28 0.86
CA LEU A 47 1.88 3.18 2.21
C LEU A 47 2.39 1.93 2.94
N ASP A 48 2.60 0.82 2.22
CA ASP A 48 3.18 -0.40 2.79
C ASP A 48 4.66 -0.23 3.19
N LEU A 49 5.37 0.70 2.56
CA LEU A 49 6.74 1.08 2.91
C LEU A 49 6.79 2.15 4.00
N LEU A 50 5.77 2.99 4.07
CA LEU A 50 5.66 4.07 5.04
C LEU A 50 5.28 3.54 6.43
N TRP A 51 4.33 2.62 6.52
CA TRP A 51 3.79 2.12 7.78
C TRP A 51 4.84 1.51 8.72
N PRO A 52 5.81 0.67 8.27
CA PRO A 52 6.83 0.11 9.17
C PRO A 52 7.75 1.19 9.73
N THR A 53 7.97 2.27 8.96
CA THR A 53 8.76 3.42 9.42
C THR A 53 8.00 4.17 10.52
N LEU A 54 6.69 4.40 10.34
CA LEU A 54 5.84 5.02 11.36
C LEU A 54 5.69 4.13 12.62
N LEU A 55 5.66 2.81 12.44
CA LEU A 55 5.71 1.84 13.53
C LEU A 55 7.02 1.96 14.33
N LEU A 56 8.17 2.01 13.65
CA LEU A 56 9.48 2.16 14.31
C LEU A 56 9.60 3.49 15.07
N LEU A 57 8.94 4.54 14.56
CA LEU A 57 8.84 5.85 15.23
C LEU A 57 7.83 5.86 16.39
N GLY A 58 7.09 4.77 16.63
CA GLY A 58 6.09 4.65 17.67
C GLY A 58 4.80 5.45 17.42
N ILE A 59 4.62 5.96 16.21
CA ILE A 59 3.43 6.74 15.79
C ILE A 59 2.24 5.80 15.55
N GLU A 60 2.51 4.60 15.04
CA GLU A 60 1.52 3.56 14.80
C GLU A 60 1.78 2.34 15.68
N ARG A 61 0.72 1.60 16.02
CA ARG A 61 0.79 0.49 16.97
C ARG A 61 0.37 -0.82 16.31
N VAL A 62 1.29 -1.78 16.38
CA VAL A 62 1.05 -3.19 16.07
C VAL A 62 1.51 -4.04 17.23
N GLU A 63 0.70 -5.04 17.55
CA GLU A 63 1.03 -6.03 18.57
C GLU A 63 1.37 -7.36 17.87
N ILE A 64 2.36 -8.07 18.40
CA ILE A 64 2.69 -9.40 17.90
C ILE A 64 1.87 -10.40 18.70
N LYS A 65 0.80 -10.92 18.11
CA LYS A 65 -0.07 -11.95 18.70
C LYS A 65 0.00 -13.22 17.86
N PRO A 66 0.76 -14.24 18.30
CA PRO A 66 0.82 -15.52 17.61
C PRO A 66 -0.58 -16.11 17.44
N GLY A 67 -0.91 -16.52 16.21
CA GLY A 67 -2.21 -17.14 15.89
C GLY A 67 -3.36 -16.17 15.62
N ILE A 68 -3.14 -14.85 15.61
CA ILE A 68 -4.21 -13.88 15.32
C ILE A 68 -4.70 -13.95 13.87
N THR A 69 -3.79 -14.15 12.92
CA THR A 69 -4.15 -14.49 11.55
C THR A 69 -3.39 -15.74 11.11
N LYS A 70 -3.91 -16.46 10.11
CA LYS A 70 -3.27 -17.68 9.58
C LYS A 70 -1.95 -17.40 8.86
N SER A 71 -1.69 -16.16 8.47
CA SER A 71 -0.58 -15.79 7.59
C SER A 71 0.41 -14.82 8.20
N ASN A 72 0.01 -14.06 9.22
CA ASN A 72 0.86 -13.05 9.83
C ASN A 72 0.52 -12.87 11.33
N PRO A 73 1.50 -12.97 12.25
CA PRO A 73 1.25 -12.77 13.69
C PRO A 73 1.11 -11.28 14.08
N LEU A 74 0.92 -10.36 13.13
CA LEU A 74 0.76 -8.93 13.40
C LEU A 74 -0.72 -8.58 13.60
N ASP A 75 -1.03 -8.06 14.78
CA ASP A 75 -2.31 -7.48 15.15
C ASP A 75 -2.26 -5.96 14.94
N PHE A 76 -3.01 -5.48 13.94
CA PHE A 76 -3.02 -4.07 13.56
C PHE A 76 -3.99 -3.27 14.42
N VAL A 77 -3.51 -2.85 15.60
CA VAL A 77 -4.33 -2.16 16.61
C VAL A 77 -4.72 -0.75 16.17
N SER A 78 -3.78 0.07 15.67
CA SER A 78 -4.08 1.43 15.22
C SER A 78 -3.01 1.99 14.27
N TYR A 79 -3.42 2.37 13.06
CA TYR A 79 -2.58 2.92 11.99
C TYR A 79 -3.30 4.00 11.14
N PRO A 80 -3.90 5.03 11.78
CA PRO A 80 -4.69 6.06 11.08
C PRO A 80 -3.83 7.00 10.23
N ILE A 81 -2.52 7.08 10.49
CA ILE A 81 -1.61 8.01 9.79
C ILE A 81 -1.19 7.45 8.44
N SER A 82 -1.00 6.14 8.33
CA SER A 82 -0.68 5.47 7.08
C SER A 82 -1.93 5.17 6.25
N HIS A 83 -3.00 4.63 6.84
CA HIS A 83 -4.12 4.04 6.08
C HIS A 83 -5.51 4.61 6.36
N SER A 84 -5.65 5.76 7.01
CA SER A 84 -6.97 6.43 6.98
C SER A 84 -7.29 6.94 5.58
N LEU A 85 -8.57 6.93 5.18
CA LEU A 85 -9.01 7.41 3.86
C LEU A 85 -8.48 8.81 3.55
N LEU A 86 -8.50 9.70 4.54
CA LEU A 86 -7.97 11.05 4.44
C LEU A 86 -6.46 11.04 4.20
N MET A 87 -5.71 10.27 5.01
CA MET A 87 -4.25 10.23 4.90
C MET A 87 -3.76 9.56 3.63
N VAL A 88 -4.44 8.52 3.14
CA VAL A 88 -4.15 7.90 1.83
C VAL A 88 -4.21 8.95 0.73
N GLY A 89 -5.22 9.81 0.74
CA GLY A 89 -5.34 10.94 -0.20
C GLY A 89 -4.18 11.93 -0.06
N ILE A 90 -3.83 12.32 1.17
CA ILE A 90 -2.73 13.24 1.46
C ILE A 90 -1.38 12.68 0.98
N TRP A 91 -1.06 11.42 1.31
CA TRP A 91 0.19 10.78 0.90
C TRP A 91 0.26 10.61 -0.63
N GLY A 92 -0.84 10.23 -1.27
CA GLY A 92 -0.93 10.15 -2.73
C GLY A 92 -0.68 11.50 -3.41
N SER A 93 -1.31 12.57 -2.92
CA SER A 93 -1.06 13.94 -3.41
C SER A 93 0.38 14.39 -3.16
N LEU A 94 0.93 14.13 -1.97
CA LEU A 94 2.31 14.48 -1.64
C LEU A 94 3.30 13.76 -2.57
N PHE A 95 3.11 12.46 -2.80
CA PHE A 95 3.95 11.69 -3.71
C PHE A 95 3.91 12.25 -5.14
N ALA A 96 2.70 12.60 -5.63
CA ALA A 96 2.53 13.21 -6.94
C ALA A 96 3.22 14.58 -7.05
N ILE A 97 3.11 15.42 -6.01
CA ILE A 97 3.77 16.73 -5.95
C ILE A 97 5.28 16.58 -5.96
N VAL A 98 5.84 15.71 -5.11
CA VAL A 98 7.28 15.44 -5.04
C VAL A 98 7.79 14.93 -6.40
N TYR A 99 7.09 13.99 -7.02
CA TYR A 99 7.44 13.49 -8.35
C TYR A 99 7.41 14.58 -9.41
N TRP A 100 6.41 15.47 -9.39
CA TRP A 100 6.31 16.59 -10.33
C TRP A 100 7.48 17.57 -10.19
N PHE A 101 7.88 17.91 -8.97
CA PHE A 101 9.06 18.75 -8.73
C PHE A 101 10.36 18.08 -9.20
N MET A 102 10.55 16.79 -8.90
CA MET A 102 11.72 16.02 -9.35
C MET A 102 11.82 15.90 -10.87
N ARG A 103 10.69 15.94 -11.58
CA ARG A 103 10.64 15.92 -13.05
C ARG A 103 10.93 17.27 -13.70
N LYS A 104 10.78 18.36 -12.95
CA LYS A 104 10.89 19.73 -13.44
C LYS A 104 12.29 20.32 -13.19
N MET A 105 13.01 19.80 -12.19
CA MET A 105 14.45 20.01 -12.00
C MET A 105 15.25 19.24 -13.05
#